data_AF-A0AAJ5RQU9-F1
#
_entry.id   AF-A0AAJ5RQU9-F1
#
_cell.length_a   1.000
_cell.length_b   1.000
_cell.length_c   1.000
_cell.angle_alpha   90.00
_cell.angle_beta   90.00
_cell.angle_gamma   90.00
#
_symmetry.space_group_name_H-M   'P 1'
#
loop_
_entity.id
_entity.type
_entity.pdbx_description
1 polymer ?
#
loop_
_entity_poly.entity_id
_entity_poly.type
_entity_poly.pdbx_seq_one_letter_code
_entity_poly.pdbx_strand_id
1 'polypeptide(L)'
;MALNVATTVSANVVKLPSYTVVIQMNMGSYSFELLTNYEFIAVSKEAALKVAADMLKELIPFVEVYYDLNLDGLKINIKDNKYFDCAEIRNFEIYDESQIDFVSNKSSISIGLGLNCYSFVTEEKFYEHIEMNTYSSSIIKFEAVGYGIALLN
;
A
#
# COMPACT_ATOMS: atom_id res chain seq x y z
N MET A 1 41.62 22.98 44.30
CA MET A 1 40.78 21.86 43.79
C MET A 1 39.34 22.22 44.11
N ALA A 2 38.36 22.23 43.21
CA ALA A 2 38.23 21.69 41.86
C ALA A 2 37.36 22.62 41.00
N LEU A 3 37.66 22.72 39.71
CA LEU A 3 36.76 23.32 38.72
C LEU A 3 35.60 22.34 38.47
N ASN A 4 34.37 22.76 38.74
CA ASN A 4 33.18 22.07 38.25
C ASN A 4 32.94 22.51 36.80
N VAL A 5 33.42 21.71 35.86
CA VAL A 5 33.02 21.80 34.46
C VAL A 5 31.74 21.01 34.31
N ALA A 6 30.59 21.70 34.36
CA ALA A 6 29.33 21.15 33.92
C ALA A 6 29.43 20.98 32.40
N THR A 7 29.71 19.76 31.95
CA THR A 7 29.62 19.34 30.56
C THR A 7 28.15 19.39 30.13
N THR A 8 27.74 20.51 29.55
CA THR A 8 26.53 20.60 28.74
C THR A 8 26.74 19.76 27.49
N VAL A 9 26.37 18.48 27.54
CA VAL A 9 26.21 17.67 26.33
C VAL A 9 24.98 18.20 25.61
N SER A 10 25.21 18.95 24.54
CA SER A 10 24.18 19.22 23.55
C SER A 10 23.79 17.89 22.92
N ALA A 11 22.72 17.28 23.43
CA ALA A 11 22.07 16.17 22.78
C ALA A 11 21.35 16.74 21.54
N ASN A 12 22.09 16.85 20.43
CA ASN A 12 21.47 16.83 19.11
C ASN A 12 20.84 15.44 18.95
N VAL A 13 19.63 15.28 19.47
CA VAL A 13 18.82 14.08 19.27
C VAL A 13 18.45 14.09 17.80
N VAL A 14 19.23 13.38 16.99
CA VAL A 14 18.89 13.09 15.60
C VAL A 14 17.58 12.30 15.64
N LYS A 15 16.45 12.98 15.36
CA LYS A 15 15.15 12.33 15.28
C LYS A 15 15.18 11.43 14.04
N LEU A 16 15.25 10.13 14.27
CA LEU A 16 15.19 9.14 13.19
C LEU A 16 13.78 9.18 12.56
N PRO A 17 13.67 9.00 11.24
CA PRO A 17 12.38 8.98 10.58
C PRO A 17 11.54 7.78 11.04
N SER A 18 10.25 8.02 11.24
CA SER A 18 9.25 7.00 11.54
C SER A 18 8.55 6.59 10.25
N TYR A 19 8.25 5.30 10.13
CA TYR A 19 7.60 4.71 8.97
C TYR A 19 6.47 3.80 9.42
N THR A 20 5.57 3.49 8.50
CA THR A 20 4.61 2.39 8.65
C THR A 20 4.68 1.44 7.46
N VAL A 21 4.26 0.19 7.69
CA VAL A 21 4.20 -0.85 6.67
C VAL A 21 2.96 -0.64 5.79
N VAL A 22 3.19 -0.77 4.48
CA VAL A 22 2.16 -0.78 3.45
C VAL A 22 2.09 -2.19 2.88
N ILE A 23 0.89 -2.75 2.79
CA ILE A 23 0.63 -4.06 2.17
C ILE A 23 -0.02 -3.82 0.81
N GLN A 24 0.56 -4.35 -0.26
CA GLN A 24 -0.03 -4.26 -1.59
C GLN A 24 -0.98 -5.42 -1.80
N MET A 25 -2.24 -5.10 -2.08
CA MET A 25 -3.33 -6.04 -2.26
C MET A 25 -3.70 -6.14 -3.73
N ASN A 26 -3.93 -7.35 -4.23
CA ASN A 26 -4.29 -7.60 -5.62
C ASN A 26 -5.43 -8.61 -5.74
N MET A 27 -6.27 -8.42 -6.75
CA MET A 27 -7.17 -9.43 -7.30
C MET A 27 -7.20 -9.28 -8.81
N GLY A 28 -6.51 -10.14 -9.55
CA GLY A 28 -6.46 -10.09 -11.01
C GLY A 28 -5.96 -8.74 -11.52
N SER A 29 -6.83 -8.02 -12.25
CA SER A 29 -6.55 -6.69 -12.78
C SER A 29 -6.63 -5.56 -11.75
N TYR A 30 -7.02 -5.83 -10.51
CA TYR A 30 -7.26 -4.79 -9.51
C TYR A 30 -6.16 -4.79 -8.45
N SER A 31 -5.67 -3.61 -8.09
CA SER A 31 -4.64 -3.43 -7.06
C SER A 31 -4.94 -2.21 -6.19
N PHE A 32 -4.54 -2.26 -4.92
CA PHE A 32 -4.52 -1.10 -4.02
C PHE A 32 -3.54 -1.34 -2.87
N GLU A 33 -3.30 -0.30 -2.08
CA GLU A 33 -2.45 -0.35 -0.90
C GLU A 33 -3.26 -0.30 0.39
N LEU A 34 -2.86 -1.11 1.38
CA LEU A 34 -3.27 -1.00 2.77
C LEU A 34 -2.15 -0.38 3.59
N LEU A 35 -2.38 0.81 4.09
CA LEU A 35 -1.51 1.50 5.03
C LEU A 35 -1.88 1.09 6.45
N THR A 36 -1.03 0.32 7.12
CA THR A 36 -1.26 -0.08 8.52
C THR A 36 -0.94 1.06 9.49
N ASN A 37 -1.35 0.96 10.75
CA ASN A 37 -0.87 1.82 11.83
C ASN A 37 0.32 1.23 12.61
N TYR A 38 1.00 0.21 12.08
CA TYR A 38 2.22 -0.32 12.69
C TYR A 38 3.40 0.63 12.45
N GLU A 39 3.70 1.45 13.45
CA GLU A 39 4.82 2.40 13.39
C GLU A 39 6.16 1.76 13.77
N PHE A 40 7.20 2.08 13.02
CA PHE A 40 8.55 1.68 13.35
C PHE A 40 9.58 2.72 12.88
N ILE A 41 10.72 2.76 13.56
CA ILE A 41 11.80 3.70 13.27
C ILE A 41 12.89 3.01 12.44
N ALA A 42 13.44 3.69 11.45
CA ALA A 42 14.58 3.20 10.68
C ALA A 42 15.61 4.30 10.40
N VAL A 43 16.86 3.90 10.26
CA VAL A 43 17.98 4.84 10.00
C VAL A 43 18.08 5.28 8.54
N SER A 44 17.42 4.56 7.62
CA SER A 44 17.35 4.91 6.20
C SER A 44 16.10 4.29 5.54
N LYS A 45 15.79 4.72 4.33
CA LYS A 45 14.70 4.17 3.51
C LYS A 45 14.91 2.68 3.21
N GLU A 46 16.15 2.28 2.91
CA GLU A 46 16.52 0.89 2.61
C GLU A 46 16.35 -0.01 3.84
N ALA A 47 16.75 0.49 5.02
CA ALA A 47 16.52 -0.21 6.27
C ALA A 47 15.02 -0.36 6.56
N ALA A 48 14.23 0.68 6.29
CA ALA A 48 12.78 0.63 6.47
C ALA A 48 12.11 -0.39 5.54
N LEU A 49 12.51 -0.44 4.26
CA LEU A 49 12.01 -1.42 3.30
C LEU A 49 12.33 -2.86 3.74
N LYS A 50 13.53 -3.09 4.31
CA LYS A 50 13.90 -4.40 4.83
C LYS A 50 13.01 -4.81 6.01
N VAL A 51 12.74 -3.90 6.94
CA VAL A 51 11.80 -4.15 8.05
C VAL A 51 10.41 -4.48 7.50
N ALA A 52 9.90 -3.72 6.53
CA ALA A 52 8.60 -4.00 5.92
C ALA A 52 8.55 -5.37 5.21
N ALA A 53 9.63 -5.76 4.51
CA ALA A 53 9.74 -7.06 3.87
C ALA A 53 9.69 -8.21 4.87
N ASP A 54 10.42 -8.08 5.99
CA ASP A 54 10.46 -9.09 7.06
C ASP A 54 9.09 -9.18 7.76
N MET A 55 8.45 -8.04 8.01
CA MET A 55 7.15 -7.94 8.68
C MET A 55 5.99 -8.43 7.82
N LEU A 56 6.05 -8.33 6.49
CA LEU A 56 4.94 -8.65 5.59
C LEU A 56 4.33 -10.05 5.90
N LYS A 57 5.19 -11.06 6.07
CA LYS A 57 4.74 -12.44 6.37
C LYS A 57 4.08 -12.56 7.74
N GLU A 58 4.44 -11.71 8.69
CA GLU A 58 3.84 -11.69 10.03
C GLU A 58 2.51 -10.95 10.03
N LEU A 59 2.33 -9.93 9.19
CA LEU A 59 1.12 -9.10 9.16
C LEU A 59 -0.01 -9.71 8.34
N ILE A 60 0.30 -10.34 7.19
CA ILE A 60 -0.70 -10.90 6.26
C ILE A 60 -1.74 -11.82 6.96
N PRO A 61 -1.37 -12.75 7.85
CA PRO A 61 -2.34 -13.66 8.47
C PRO A 61 -3.44 -12.97 9.28
N PHE A 62 -3.17 -11.74 9.74
CA PHE A 62 -4.07 -10.93 10.55
C PHE A 62 -4.99 -10.05 9.73
N VAL A 63 -4.81 -9.94 8.40
CA VAL A 63 -5.67 -9.11 7.55
C VAL A 63 -6.36 -9.97 6.51
N GLU A 64 -7.67 -9.81 6.39
CA GLU A 64 -8.46 -10.35 5.29
C GLU A 64 -9.21 -9.19 4.64
N VAL A 65 -9.06 -9.07 3.32
CA VAL A 65 -9.72 -8.01 2.55
C VAL A 65 -10.54 -8.60 1.45
N TYR A 66 -11.78 -8.16 1.35
CA TYR A 66 -12.71 -8.59 0.33
C TYR A 66 -13.68 -7.47 -0.04
N TYR A 67 -14.17 -7.50 -1.26
CA TYR A 67 -15.28 -6.66 -1.70
C TYR A 67 -16.57 -7.50 -1.70
N ASP A 68 -17.63 -6.98 -1.09
CA ASP A 68 -18.95 -7.62 -1.02
C ASP A 68 -19.90 -6.94 -2.01
N LEU A 69 -20.25 -7.65 -3.08
CA LEU A 69 -21.13 -7.16 -4.15
C LEU A 69 -22.56 -6.86 -3.66
N ASN A 70 -22.99 -7.41 -2.51
CA ASN A 70 -24.33 -7.11 -1.98
C ASN A 70 -24.35 -5.83 -1.15
N LEU A 71 -23.21 -5.50 -0.53
CA LEU A 71 -23.07 -4.33 0.33
C LEU A 71 -22.40 -3.15 -0.37
N ASP A 72 -21.98 -3.35 -1.63
CA ASP A 72 -21.24 -2.40 -2.46
C ASP A 72 -20.11 -1.72 -1.66
N GLY A 73 -19.13 -2.52 -1.27
CA GLY A 73 -18.01 -1.96 -0.56
C GLY A 73 -16.91 -2.94 -0.19
N LEU A 74 -15.72 -2.39 -0.09
CA LEU A 74 -14.53 -3.09 0.36
C LEU A 74 -14.54 -3.19 1.89
N LYS A 75 -14.30 -4.39 2.40
CA LYS A 75 -14.25 -4.73 3.82
C LYS A 75 -12.85 -5.18 4.19
N ILE A 76 -12.31 -4.55 5.22
CA ILE A 76 -11.06 -4.96 5.86
C ILE A 76 -11.43 -5.60 7.20
N ASN A 77 -11.05 -6.85 7.37
CA ASN A 77 -11.15 -7.56 8.62
C ASN A 77 -9.75 -7.75 9.21
N ILE A 78 -9.51 -7.13 10.38
CA ILE A 78 -8.26 -7.25 11.12
C ILE A 78 -8.49 -8.17 12.31
N LYS A 79 -7.79 -9.29 12.35
CA LYS A 79 -7.80 -10.22 13.49
C LYS A 79 -6.93 -9.67 14.60
N ASP A 80 -7.30 -9.95 15.85
CA ASP A 80 -6.52 -9.59 17.03
C ASP A 80 -5.05 -9.98 16.89
N ASN A 81 -4.17 -8.99 17.03
CA ASN A 81 -2.72 -9.15 16.91
C ASN A 81 -2.01 -8.05 17.72
N LYS A 82 -0.68 -8.14 17.85
CA LYS A 82 0.13 -7.20 18.64
C LYS A 82 0.73 -6.04 17.83
N TYR A 83 0.48 -6.00 16.52
CA TYR A 83 1.19 -5.12 15.59
C TYR A 83 0.32 -3.94 15.13
N PHE A 84 -0.91 -4.20 14.69
CA PHE A 84 -1.81 -3.18 14.15
C PHE A 84 -3.27 -3.55 14.39
N ASP A 85 -4.11 -2.55 14.56
CA ASP A 85 -5.56 -2.68 14.72
C ASP A 85 -6.36 -1.85 13.70
N CYS A 86 -5.66 -1.07 12.88
CA CYS A 86 -6.24 -0.20 11.86
C CYS A 86 -5.45 -0.28 10.55
N ALA A 87 -6.16 -0.13 9.43
CA ALA A 87 -5.57 0.02 8.11
C ALA A 87 -6.41 0.98 7.25
N GLU A 88 -5.72 1.82 6.47
CA GLU A 88 -6.31 2.75 5.50
C GLU A 88 -6.06 2.24 4.07
N ILE A 89 -7.06 2.35 3.20
CA ILE A 89 -6.95 1.97 1.79
C ILE A 89 -6.52 3.19 0.99
N ARG A 90 -5.59 3.01 0.04
CA ARG A 90 -5.16 4.07 -0.87
C ARG A 90 -4.63 3.51 -2.17
N ASN A 91 -4.33 4.40 -3.11
CA ASN A 91 -3.62 4.07 -4.35
C ASN A 91 -4.30 2.95 -5.15
N PHE A 92 -5.58 3.13 -5.47
CA PHE A 92 -6.33 2.20 -6.32
C PHE A 92 -5.78 2.21 -7.75
N GLU A 93 -5.58 1.01 -8.28
CA GLU A 93 -5.03 0.77 -9.61
C GLU A 93 -5.87 -0.29 -10.35
N ILE A 94 -6.07 -0.07 -11.65
CA ILE A 94 -6.69 -1.04 -12.55
C ILE A 94 -5.72 -1.31 -13.70
N TYR A 95 -5.51 -2.60 -13.96
CA TYR A 95 -4.80 -3.11 -15.12
C TYR A 95 -5.79 -3.48 -16.23
N ASP A 96 -5.85 -2.65 -17.27
CA ASP A 96 -6.72 -2.87 -18.43
C ASP A 96 -5.89 -2.86 -19.72
N GLU A 97 -5.68 -4.04 -20.30
CA GLU A 97 -4.98 -4.19 -21.59
C GLU A 97 -5.74 -3.57 -22.77
N SER A 98 -7.04 -3.27 -22.60
CA SER A 98 -7.89 -2.72 -23.65
C SER A 98 -7.83 -1.19 -23.78
N GLN A 99 -7.28 -0.47 -22.79
CA GLN A 99 -7.24 1.00 -22.77
C GLN A 99 -6.03 1.63 -23.49
N ILE A 100 -5.58 1.04 -24.61
CA ILE A 100 -4.62 1.67 -25.54
C ILE A 100 -5.31 2.78 -26.37
N ASP A 101 -6.05 3.68 -25.73
CA ASP A 101 -6.67 4.82 -26.43
C ASP A 101 -6.83 6.07 -25.54
N PHE A 102 -5.92 6.29 -24.59
CA PHE A 102 -5.80 7.60 -23.95
C PHE A 102 -5.02 8.57 -24.83
N VAL A 103 -5.74 9.26 -25.72
CA VAL A 103 -5.46 10.62 -26.22
C VAL A 103 -3.98 10.92 -26.49
N SER A 104 -3.39 10.26 -27.51
CA SER A 104 -2.14 10.75 -28.10
C SER A 104 -2.45 11.85 -29.13
N ASN A 105 -2.78 13.06 -28.65
CA ASN A 105 -2.59 14.24 -29.49
C ASN A 105 -1.12 14.65 -29.46
N LYS A 106 -0.26 13.74 -29.94
CA LYS A 106 1.13 13.98 -30.36
C LYS A 106 1.60 12.76 -31.13
N SER A 107 1.61 12.94 -32.44
CA SER A 107 2.39 12.20 -33.43
C SER A 107 3.67 11.58 -32.85
N SER A 108 3.76 10.25 -32.84
CA SER A 108 4.86 9.52 -33.48
C SER A 108 4.71 8.00 -33.29
N ILE A 109 4.97 7.33 -34.39
CA ILE A 109 5.11 5.90 -34.58
C ILE A 109 6.04 5.28 -33.53
N SER A 110 5.60 4.22 -32.86
CA SER A 110 6.42 3.01 -32.62
C SER A 110 5.56 1.86 -32.11
N ILE A 111 5.40 0.84 -32.96
CA ILE A 111 5.06 -0.52 -32.56
C ILE A 111 6.25 -1.04 -31.75
N GLY A 112 6.07 -1.31 -30.46
CA GLY A 112 7.13 -1.83 -29.60
C GLY A 112 6.72 -2.00 -28.14
N LEU A 113 6.32 -3.23 -27.78
CA LEU A 113 6.55 -3.91 -26.50
C LEU A 113 6.49 -3.05 -25.22
N GLY A 114 5.34 -3.07 -24.54
CA GLY A 114 5.18 -2.51 -23.20
C GLY A 114 3.74 -2.56 -22.69
N LEU A 115 3.07 -3.71 -22.81
CA LEU A 115 1.74 -3.91 -22.20
C LEU A 115 1.94 -4.09 -20.68
N ASN A 116 1.98 -2.97 -19.97
CA ASN A 116 1.85 -2.86 -18.53
C ASN A 116 1.00 -1.61 -18.23
N CYS A 117 -0.27 -1.61 -18.63
CA CYS A 117 -1.16 -0.46 -18.46
C CYS A 117 -1.87 -0.49 -17.10
N TYR A 118 -1.14 -0.18 -16.02
CA TYR A 118 -1.75 0.16 -14.72
C TYR A 118 -2.17 1.63 -14.74
N SER A 119 -3.44 1.91 -14.45
CA SER A 119 -3.96 3.26 -14.29
C SER A 119 -4.37 3.51 -12.85
N PHE A 120 -3.87 4.60 -12.27
CA PHE A 120 -4.37 5.10 -10.98
C PHE A 120 -5.78 5.66 -11.16
N VAL A 121 -6.70 5.17 -10.34
CA VAL A 121 -8.12 5.56 -10.39
C VAL A 121 -8.60 6.05 -9.02
N THR A 122 -9.75 6.73 -9.01
CA THR A 122 -10.43 7.04 -7.76
C THR A 122 -11.08 5.79 -7.19
N GLU A 123 -11.42 5.80 -5.90
CA GLU A 123 -12.13 4.71 -5.25
C GLU A 123 -13.47 4.40 -5.95
N GLU A 124 -14.22 5.45 -6.33
CA GLU A 124 -15.51 5.27 -7.01
C GLU A 124 -15.34 4.55 -8.35
N LYS A 125 -14.34 4.97 -9.15
CA LYS A 125 -14.03 4.31 -10.42
C LYS A 125 -13.58 2.87 -10.23
N PHE A 126 -12.84 2.60 -9.15
CA PHE A 126 -12.43 1.24 -8.82
C PHE A 126 -13.64 0.33 -8.57
N TYR A 127 -14.62 0.80 -7.79
CA TYR A 127 -15.85 0.05 -7.54
C TYR A 127 -16.70 -0.09 -8.80
N GLU A 128 -16.88 0.97 -9.59
CA GLU A 128 -17.59 0.89 -10.88
C GLU A 128 -17.03 -0.22 -11.79
N HIS A 129 -15.70 -0.34 -11.88
CA HIS A 129 -15.08 -1.38 -12.71
C HIS A 129 -15.25 -2.79 -12.13
N ILE A 130 -15.27 -2.95 -10.82
CA ILE A 130 -15.57 -4.24 -10.20
C ILE A 130 -17.02 -4.62 -10.53
N GLU A 131 -17.98 -3.72 -10.36
CA GLU A 131 -19.40 -4.01 -10.62
C GLU A 131 -19.70 -4.32 -12.09
N MET A 132 -19.00 -3.67 -13.03
CA MET A 132 -19.15 -3.96 -14.46
C MET A 132 -18.68 -5.37 -14.84
N ASN A 133 -17.86 -6.02 -14.01
CA ASN A 133 -17.37 -7.37 -14.26
C ASN A 133 -18.31 -8.43 -13.68
N THR A 134 -18.52 -9.49 -14.45
CA THR A 134 -19.37 -10.60 -14.01
C THR A 134 -18.55 -11.59 -13.19
N TYR A 135 -18.78 -11.62 -11.88
CA TYR A 135 -18.18 -12.61 -10.98
C TYR A 135 -19.15 -13.74 -10.65
N SER A 136 -18.61 -14.95 -10.47
CA SER A 136 -19.38 -16.13 -10.06
C SER A 136 -19.71 -16.16 -8.57
N SER A 137 -19.04 -15.31 -7.77
CA SER A 137 -19.19 -15.20 -6.32
C SER A 137 -19.62 -13.78 -5.96
N SER A 138 -20.46 -13.65 -4.93
CA SER A 138 -20.84 -12.35 -4.36
C SER A 138 -19.71 -11.70 -3.54
N ILE A 139 -18.68 -12.48 -3.20
CA ILE A 139 -17.50 -12.03 -2.47
C ILE A 139 -16.27 -12.16 -3.36
N ILE A 140 -15.51 -11.08 -3.45
CA ILE A 140 -14.24 -10.99 -4.17
C ILE A 140 -13.13 -10.80 -3.14
N LYS A 141 -12.17 -11.72 -3.05
CA LYS A 141 -11.06 -11.62 -2.10
C LYS A 141 -9.84 -11.01 -2.75
N PHE A 142 -9.11 -10.21 -1.98
CA PHE A 142 -7.83 -9.64 -2.37
C PHE A 142 -6.70 -10.32 -1.60
N GLU A 143 -5.61 -10.58 -2.30
CA GLU A 143 -4.42 -11.24 -1.76
C GLU A 143 -3.28 -10.24 -1.62
N ALA A 144 -2.50 -10.37 -0.55
CA ALA A 144 -1.29 -9.58 -0.38
C ALA A 144 -0.18 -10.11 -1.31
N VAL A 145 0.31 -9.27 -2.21
CA VAL A 145 1.31 -9.65 -3.23
C VAL A 145 2.62 -8.88 -3.09
N GLY A 146 2.64 -7.83 -2.29
CA GLY A 146 3.81 -6.96 -2.13
C GLY A 146 3.80 -6.17 -0.84
N TYR A 147 4.85 -5.38 -0.66
CA TYR A 147 5.07 -4.54 0.50
C TYR A 147 5.64 -3.19 0.12
N GLY A 148 5.42 -2.21 0.97
CA GLY A 148 5.98 -0.88 0.88
C GLY A 148 6.13 -0.25 2.25
N ILE A 149 6.54 1.01 2.24
CA ILE A 149 6.61 1.85 3.43
C ILE A 149 5.99 3.21 3.14
N ALA A 150 5.40 3.82 4.16
CA ALA A 150 5.05 5.23 4.14
C ALA A 150 5.82 5.95 5.24
N LEU A 151 6.35 7.14 4.94
CA LEU A 151 6.97 8.00 5.94
C LEU A 151 5.87 8.67 6.78
N LEU A 152 6.04 8.65 8.09
CA LEU A 152 5.21 9.38 9.04
C LEU A 152 5.93 10.70 9.38
N ASN A 153 5.28 11.83 9.09
CA ASN A 153 5.84 13.17 9.33
C ASN A 153 5.55 13.67 10.75
#